data_AF-A0A955G6W2-F1
#
_entry.id   AF-A0A955G6W2-F1
#
_cell.length_a   1.000
_cell.length_b   1.000
_cell.length_c   1.000
_cell.angle_alpha   90.00
_cell.angle_beta   90.00
_cell.angle_gamma   90.00
#
_symmetry.space_group_name_H-M   'P 1'
#
loop_
_entity.id
_entity.type
_entity.pdbx_description
1 polymer ?
#
loop_
_entity_poly.entity_id
_entity_poly.type
_entity_poly.pdbx_seq_one_letter_code
_entity_poly.pdbx_strand_id
1 'polypeptide(L)'
;MNQMHFRTILSNELIKQGISPSGKISHTPYGEVVESFSVPGQQSQVGLVCKVLYGRNNGYSSYRLNWGRFVLVCSNGLTDFRNVTRDRWLHTNNVDISDFVSGSVSDAYNHLSLVEKQIADAQSRALNHSLLDQLLTRLVFARATKDRILTRLDHEFRDTGSNEWSVSQALTYLGQHEKAIPLRVQDDLTRLGSSLLDHTLEHVATAPATIDSSGFYDILR
;
A
#
# COMPACT_ATOMS: atom_id res chain seq x y z
N MET A 1 -18.56 26.54 7.61
CA MET A 1 -19.35 25.36 7.19
C MET A 1 -19.48 24.42 8.38
N ASN A 2 -20.67 23.92 8.74
CA ASN A 2 -20.78 22.94 9.83
C ASN A 2 -20.45 21.51 9.30
N GLN A 3 -20.04 20.60 10.20
CA GLN A 3 -19.59 19.26 9.81
C GLN A 3 -20.63 18.45 9.03
N MET A 4 -21.91 18.57 9.39
CA MET A 4 -23.00 17.87 8.71
C MET A 4 -23.23 18.38 7.28
N HIS A 5 -23.11 19.69 7.07
CA HIS A 5 -23.24 20.30 5.76
C HIS A 5 -22.07 19.91 4.86
N PHE A 6 -20.84 19.94 5.38
CA PHE A 6 -19.66 19.44 4.66
C PHE A 6 -19.81 17.97 4.27
N ARG A 7 -20.19 17.10 5.23
CA ARG A 7 -20.45 15.69 4.96
C ARG A 7 -21.49 15.50 3.84
N THR A 8 -22.56 16.29 3.86
CA THR A 8 -23.63 16.18 2.85
C THR A 8 -23.11 16.54 1.46
N ILE A 9 -22.38 17.66 1.33
CA ILE A 9 -21.82 18.08 0.04
C ILE A 9 -20.79 17.06 -0.45
N LEU A 10 -19.84 16.67 0.40
CA LEU A 10 -18.79 15.71 0.05
C LEU A 10 -19.36 14.36 -0.37
N SER A 11 -20.31 13.81 0.40
CA SER A 11 -20.95 12.54 0.06
C SER A 11 -21.69 12.61 -1.27
N ASN A 12 -22.37 13.71 -1.56
CA ASN A 12 -23.04 13.89 -2.85
C ASN A 12 -22.05 13.93 -4.01
N GLU A 13 -20.91 14.62 -3.86
CA GLU A 13 -19.86 14.64 -4.88
C GLU A 13 -19.21 13.25 -5.06
N LEU A 14 -18.95 12.52 -3.98
CA LEU A 14 -18.43 11.14 -4.06
C LEU A 14 -19.42 10.18 -4.74
N ILE A 15 -20.72 10.32 -4.45
CA ILE A 15 -21.77 9.50 -5.08
C ILE A 15 -21.82 9.73 -6.60
N LYS A 16 -21.60 10.97 -7.07
CA LYS A 16 -21.49 11.25 -8.52
C LYS A 16 -20.33 10.50 -9.17
N GLN A 17 -19.28 10.21 -8.41
CA GLN A 17 -18.13 9.41 -8.83
C GLN A 17 -18.36 7.89 -8.63
N GLY A 18 -19.57 7.47 -8.28
CA GLY A 18 -19.92 6.07 -7.99
C GLY A 18 -19.47 5.57 -6.61
N ILE A 19 -18.91 6.45 -5.77
CA ILE A 19 -18.37 6.10 -4.45
C ILE A 19 -19.43 6.35 -3.38
N SER A 20 -19.87 5.29 -2.71
CA SER A 20 -21.04 5.34 -1.83
C SER A 20 -20.67 5.12 -0.36
N PRO A 21 -21.33 5.77 0.61
CA PRO A 21 -21.07 5.52 2.03
C PRO A 21 -21.29 4.05 2.39
N SER A 22 -20.32 3.43 3.07
CA SER A 22 -20.43 2.01 3.46
C SER A 22 -21.17 1.80 4.79
N GLY A 23 -21.49 2.89 5.49
CA GLY A 23 -22.06 2.88 6.85
C GLY A 23 -21.06 2.53 7.95
N LYS A 24 -19.81 2.18 7.62
CA LYS A 24 -18.76 1.88 8.60
C LYS A 24 -18.13 3.17 9.12
N ILE A 25 -18.27 3.40 10.41
CA ILE A 25 -17.68 4.53 11.14
C ILE A 25 -16.68 3.99 12.17
N SER A 26 -15.54 4.65 12.27
CA SER A 26 -14.49 4.37 13.27
C SER A 26 -13.89 5.67 13.78
N HIS A 27 -13.00 5.58 14.78
CA HIS A 27 -12.30 6.73 15.33
C HIS A 27 -10.79 6.56 15.24
N THR A 28 -10.07 7.64 14.94
CA THR A 28 -8.61 7.64 15.08
C THR A 28 -8.22 7.60 16.58
N PRO A 29 -6.97 7.24 16.93
CA PRO A 29 -6.47 7.38 18.31
C PRO A 29 -6.59 8.82 18.84
N TYR A 30 -6.59 9.78 17.93
CA TYR A 30 -6.81 11.20 18.20
C TYR A 30 -8.29 11.57 18.08
N GLY A 31 -9.23 10.63 18.25
CA GLY A 31 -10.68 10.80 18.26
C GLY A 31 -11.27 11.65 17.14
N GLU A 32 -10.73 11.55 15.92
CA GLU A 32 -11.36 12.05 14.70
C GLU A 32 -12.34 11.00 14.18
N VAL A 33 -13.46 11.42 13.60
CA VAL A 33 -14.44 10.48 13.02
C VAL A 33 -13.95 10.07 11.64
N VAL A 34 -13.95 8.77 11.36
CA VAL A 34 -13.55 8.18 10.08
C VAL A 34 -14.73 7.42 9.49
N GLU A 35 -15.24 7.85 8.35
CA GLU A 35 -16.29 7.16 7.60
C GLU A 35 -15.69 6.48 6.37
N SER A 36 -16.01 5.20 6.18
CA SER A 36 -15.53 4.44 5.02
C SER A 36 -16.55 4.48 3.89
N PHE A 37 -16.06 4.56 2.66
CA PHE A 37 -16.86 4.57 1.43
C PHE A 37 -16.50 3.36 0.56
N SER A 38 -17.52 2.79 -0.07
CA SER A 38 -17.41 1.73 -1.06
C SER A 38 -16.96 2.32 -2.39
N VAL A 39 -15.94 1.73 -3.01
CA VAL A 39 -15.36 2.17 -4.27
C VAL A 39 -15.64 1.11 -5.35
N PRO A 40 -16.25 1.46 -6.50
CA PRO A 40 -16.60 0.50 -7.55
C PRO A 40 -15.37 0.05 -8.36
N GLY A 41 -15.52 -1.03 -9.14
CA GLY A 41 -14.55 -1.46 -10.16
C GLY A 41 -13.40 -2.36 -9.66
N GLN A 42 -13.68 -3.24 -8.70
CA GLN A 42 -12.64 -3.97 -7.95
C GLN A 42 -12.47 -5.42 -8.39
N GLN A 43 -12.24 -5.65 -9.69
CA GLN A 43 -12.09 -7.01 -10.24
C GLN A 43 -10.62 -7.44 -10.45
N SER A 44 -9.66 -6.59 -10.08
CA SER A 44 -8.23 -6.83 -10.23
C SER A 44 -7.61 -7.40 -8.95
N GLN A 45 -6.28 -7.62 -8.93
CA GLN A 45 -5.57 -8.10 -7.74
C GLN A 45 -5.54 -7.07 -6.58
N VAL A 46 -5.69 -5.79 -6.91
CA VAL A 46 -5.69 -4.65 -5.98
C VAL A 46 -6.99 -3.85 -6.09
N GLY A 47 -7.42 -3.28 -4.98
CA GLY A 47 -8.60 -2.43 -4.87
C GLY A 47 -8.31 -1.16 -4.07
N LEU A 48 -9.27 -0.24 -4.05
CA LEU A 48 -9.19 1.04 -3.35
C LEU A 48 -10.18 1.09 -2.18
N VAL A 49 -9.78 1.72 -1.09
CA VAL A 49 -10.67 2.11 0.01
C VAL A 49 -10.64 3.63 0.11
N CYS A 50 -11.81 4.25 0.09
CA CYS A 50 -11.94 5.67 0.40
C CYS A 50 -12.38 5.83 1.85
N LYS A 51 -11.64 6.63 2.63
CA LYS A 51 -11.99 7.01 4.01
C LYS A 51 -12.03 8.52 4.14
N VAL A 52 -13.15 9.05 4.61
CA VAL A 52 -13.28 10.46 4.95
C VAL A 52 -12.96 10.63 6.43
N LEU A 53 -11.99 11.48 6.74
CA LEU A 53 -11.70 11.89 8.12
C LEU A 53 -12.32 13.26 8.36
N TYR A 54 -13.24 13.31 9.32
CA TYR A 54 -13.84 14.56 9.77
C TYR A 54 -13.00 15.18 10.88
N GLY A 55 -12.45 16.36 10.61
CA GLY A 55 -11.66 17.11 11.58
C GLY A 55 -12.49 17.49 12.80
N ARG A 56 -11.87 17.48 13.98
CA ARG A 56 -12.47 17.96 15.23
C ARG A 56 -12.84 19.44 15.14
N ASN A 57 -13.86 19.86 15.89
CA ASN A 57 -14.27 21.25 15.99
C ASN A 57 -13.33 22.05 16.92
N ASN A 58 -12.05 22.08 16.60
CA ASN A 58 -11.00 22.73 17.41
C ASN A 58 -10.23 23.81 16.63
N GLY A 59 -10.65 24.14 15.40
CA GLY A 59 -10.00 25.14 14.53
C GLY A 59 -8.69 24.68 13.87
N TYR A 60 -8.08 23.57 14.32
CA TYR A 60 -6.80 23.07 13.83
C TYR A 60 -6.91 21.77 13.01
N SER A 61 -8.03 21.05 13.12
CA SER A 61 -8.23 19.77 12.43
C SER A 61 -8.91 19.95 11.08
N SER A 62 -8.22 19.59 9.99
CA SER A 62 -8.75 19.60 8.61
C SER A 62 -9.61 18.37 8.27
N TYR A 63 -10.59 18.54 7.39
CA TYR A 63 -11.20 17.40 6.68
C TYR A 63 -10.19 16.80 5.71
N ARG A 64 -10.20 15.47 5.57
CA ARG A 64 -9.26 14.74 4.71
C ARG A 64 -9.95 13.60 3.98
N LEU A 65 -9.62 13.44 2.72
CA LEU A 65 -9.80 12.17 2.01
C LEU A 65 -8.53 11.34 2.22
N ASN A 66 -8.70 10.10 2.65
CA ASN A 66 -7.63 9.13 2.77
C ASN A 66 -7.95 7.93 1.89
N TRP A 67 -7.12 7.75 0.87
CA TRP A 67 -7.18 6.62 -0.02
C TRP A 67 -6.26 5.52 0.49
N GLY A 68 -6.84 4.37 0.80
CA GLY A 68 -6.11 3.13 1.00
C GLY A 68 -6.13 2.32 -0.28
N ARG A 69 -5.07 1.54 -0.52
CA ARG A 69 -5.10 0.40 -1.44
C ARG A 69 -5.23 -0.86 -0.61
N PHE A 70 -6.07 -1.79 -1.02
CA PHE A 70 -6.11 -3.12 -0.45
C PHE A 70 -5.97 -4.16 -1.55
N VAL A 71 -5.87 -5.42 -1.15
CA VAL A 71 -5.52 -6.51 -2.04
C VAL A 71 -6.69 -7.48 -1.98
N LEU A 72 -7.28 -7.72 -3.14
CA LEU A 72 -8.51 -8.50 -3.24
C LEU A 72 -8.21 -10.00 -3.18
N VAL A 73 -7.01 -10.41 -3.62
CA VAL A 73 -6.56 -11.80 -3.60
C VAL A 73 -5.60 -12.00 -2.43
N CYS A 74 -6.11 -12.45 -1.29
CA CYS A 74 -5.31 -12.70 -0.07
C CYS A 74 -4.41 -13.96 -0.14
N SER A 75 -4.40 -14.71 -1.25
CA SER A 75 -3.35 -15.70 -1.54
C SER A 75 -2.06 -15.05 -2.02
N ASN A 76 -2.13 -13.79 -2.46
CA ASN A 76 -1.14 -13.09 -3.26
C ASN A 76 -0.52 -11.92 -2.47
N GLY A 77 -0.04 -12.17 -1.24
CA GLY A 77 0.95 -11.42 -0.45
C GLY A 77 1.00 -9.88 -0.38
N LEU A 78 0.31 -9.09 -1.20
CA LEU A 78 0.37 -7.64 -1.18
C LEU A 78 -0.27 -7.12 0.11
N THR A 79 0.21 -5.97 0.52
CA THR A 79 -0.26 -5.27 1.70
C THR A 79 -1.57 -4.49 1.46
N ASP A 80 -2.44 -4.44 2.47
CA ASP A 80 -3.29 -3.26 2.72
C ASP A 80 -2.37 -2.04 2.91
N PHE A 81 -2.21 -1.23 1.86
CA PHE A 81 -1.42 -0.01 1.91
C PHE A 81 -2.34 1.15 2.29
N ARG A 82 -2.32 1.50 3.57
CA ARG A 82 -3.08 2.64 4.12
C ARG A 82 -2.25 3.91 4.00
N ASN A 83 -2.18 4.53 2.83
CA ASN A 83 -2.02 5.97 2.61
C ASN A 83 -1.46 6.20 1.19
N VAL A 84 -2.33 6.20 0.19
CA VAL A 84 -2.10 7.07 -0.97
C VAL A 84 -2.46 8.47 -0.47
N THR A 85 -1.45 9.34 -0.42
CA THR A 85 -1.48 10.80 -0.20
C THR A 85 -2.61 11.39 0.67
N ARG A 86 -2.24 12.13 1.71
CA ARG A 86 -3.21 12.89 2.52
C ARG A 86 -3.63 14.16 1.77
N ASP A 87 -4.74 14.11 1.05
CA ASP A 87 -5.35 15.32 0.51
C ASP A 87 -6.00 16.10 1.66
N ARG A 88 -5.33 17.19 2.04
CA ARG A 88 -5.72 18.04 3.17
C ARG A 88 -6.54 19.22 2.68
N TRP A 89 -7.74 19.36 3.21
CA TRP A 89 -8.52 20.59 3.05
C TRP A 89 -8.20 21.57 4.20
N LEU A 90 -7.41 22.60 3.91
CA LEU A 90 -7.13 23.66 4.88
C LEU A 90 -8.34 24.60 4.98
N HIS A 91 -8.83 24.85 6.20
CA HIS A 91 -10.01 25.69 6.49
C HIS A 91 -9.91 27.15 5.99
N THR A 92 -8.74 27.57 5.53
CA THR A 92 -8.44 28.96 5.12
C THR A 92 -8.55 29.21 3.62
N ASN A 93 -8.80 28.19 2.79
CA ASN A 93 -8.96 28.36 1.34
C ASN A 93 -10.40 28.00 0.91
N ASN A 94 -11.01 28.85 0.08
CA ASN A 94 -12.21 28.52 -0.70
C ASN A 94 -11.84 27.45 -1.74
N VAL A 95 -11.67 26.20 -1.32
CA VAL A 95 -11.49 25.08 -2.26
C VAL A 95 -12.88 24.60 -2.66
N ASP A 96 -13.14 24.53 -3.96
CA ASP A 96 -14.34 23.90 -4.49
C ASP A 96 -14.33 22.41 -4.14
N ILE A 97 -15.37 21.93 -3.45
CA ILE A 97 -15.47 20.55 -3.01
C ILE A 97 -15.57 19.60 -4.21
N SER A 98 -16.16 20.03 -5.32
CA SER A 98 -16.27 19.22 -6.53
C SER A 98 -14.91 19.03 -7.20
N ASP A 99 -14.10 20.10 -7.31
CA ASP A 99 -12.73 20.02 -7.83
C ASP A 99 -11.83 19.17 -6.92
N PHE A 100 -11.96 19.34 -5.59
CA PHE A 100 -11.22 18.56 -4.61
C PHE A 100 -11.53 17.06 -4.73
N VAL A 101 -12.82 16.69 -4.79
CA VAL A 101 -13.24 15.29 -4.91
C VAL A 101 -12.82 14.70 -6.24
N SER A 102 -13.07 15.40 -7.35
CA SER A 102 -12.72 14.89 -8.68
C SER A 102 -11.21 14.70 -8.86
N GLY A 103 -10.39 15.65 -8.41
CA GLY A 103 -8.93 15.51 -8.40
C GLY A 103 -8.46 14.32 -7.57
N SER A 104 -8.92 14.24 -6.31
CA SER A 104 -8.53 13.16 -5.38
C SER A 104 -8.94 11.78 -5.90
N VAL A 105 -10.15 11.66 -6.47
CA VAL A 105 -10.63 10.40 -7.10
C VAL A 105 -9.79 10.05 -8.32
N SER A 106 -9.51 11.02 -9.20
CA SER A 106 -8.71 10.79 -10.40
C SER A 106 -7.31 10.30 -10.05
N ASP A 107 -6.65 10.94 -9.08
CA ASP A 107 -5.32 10.55 -8.62
C ASP A 107 -5.31 9.15 -8.02
N ALA A 108 -6.33 8.78 -7.23
CA ALA A 108 -6.46 7.45 -6.67
C ALA A 108 -6.61 6.36 -7.74
N TYR A 109 -7.43 6.59 -8.77
CA TYR A 109 -7.61 5.65 -9.88
C TYR A 109 -6.37 5.59 -10.80
N ASN A 110 -5.71 6.72 -11.05
CA ASN A 110 -4.45 6.75 -11.81
C ASN A 110 -3.37 5.94 -11.09
N HIS A 111 -3.26 6.10 -9.77
CA HIS A 111 -2.33 5.32 -8.96
C HIS A 111 -2.68 3.83 -8.95
N LEU A 112 -3.97 3.46 -8.85
CA LEU A 112 -4.40 2.07 -8.97
C LEU A 112 -3.98 1.46 -10.31
N SER A 113 -4.24 2.16 -11.42
CA SER A 113 -3.88 1.72 -12.77
C SER A 113 -2.37 1.55 -12.94
N LEU A 114 -1.58 2.47 -12.39
CA LEU A 114 -0.11 2.35 -12.39
C LEU A 114 0.34 1.07 -11.66
N VAL A 115 -0.22 0.81 -10.47
CA VAL A 115 0.10 -0.38 -9.68
C VAL A 115 -0.30 -1.65 -10.42
N GLU A 116 -1.48 -1.71 -11.00
CA GLU A 116 -1.93 -2.87 -11.79
C GLU A 116 -0.98 -3.15 -12.97
N LYS A 117 -0.51 -2.08 -13.63
CA LYS A 117 0.50 -2.19 -14.68
C LYS A 117 1.82 -2.74 -14.14
N GLN A 118 2.31 -2.23 -13.01
CA GLN A 118 3.53 -2.74 -12.38
C GLN A 118 3.42 -4.24 -12.01
N ILE A 119 2.25 -4.67 -11.53
CA ILE A 119 1.99 -6.09 -11.24
C ILE A 119 2.06 -6.91 -12.53
N ALA A 120 1.37 -6.48 -13.59
CA ALA A 120 1.41 -7.17 -14.89
C ALA A 120 2.83 -7.24 -15.47
N ASP A 121 3.59 -6.14 -15.38
CA ASP A 121 4.98 -6.08 -15.81
C ASP A 121 5.85 -7.03 -14.96
N ALA A 122 5.69 -7.08 -13.64
CA ALA A 122 6.39 -8.01 -12.74
C ALA A 122 6.05 -9.49 -13.02
N GLN A 123 4.80 -9.79 -13.37
CA GLN A 123 4.37 -11.15 -13.74
C GLN A 123 4.98 -11.61 -15.06
N SER A 124 5.17 -10.69 -16.01
CA SER A 124 5.78 -10.99 -17.31
C SER A 124 7.30 -11.20 -17.26
N ARG A 125 7.96 -10.70 -16.21
CA ARG A 125 9.41 -10.82 -16.01
C ARG A 125 9.74 -12.17 -15.37
N ALA A 126 10.34 -13.05 -16.17
CA ALA A 126 10.83 -14.34 -15.69
C ALA A 126 11.89 -14.16 -14.59
N LEU A 127 11.83 -15.01 -13.57
CA LEU A 127 12.74 -14.91 -12.44
C LEU A 127 14.16 -15.37 -12.82
N ASN A 128 15.15 -14.51 -12.59
CA ASN A 128 16.55 -14.92 -12.61
C ASN A 128 16.93 -15.51 -11.23
N HIS A 129 16.97 -16.84 -11.14
CA HIS A 129 17.29 -17.54 -9.90
C HIS A 129 18.69 -17.22 -9.35
N SER A 130 19.66 -16.92 -10.20
CA SER A 130 21.01 -16.54 -9.74
C SER A 130 21.00 -15.16 -9.07
N LEU A 131 20.28 -14.18 -9.65
CA LEU A 131 20.11 -12.87 -9.03
C LEU A 131 19.32 -12.95 -7.73
N LEU A 132 18.30 -13.81 -7.67
CA LEU A 132 17.55 -14.04 -6.43
C LEU A 132 18.44 -14.62 -5.33
N ASP A 133 19.26 -15.62 -5.65
CA ASP A 133 20.18 -16.23 -4.69
C ASP A 133 21.23 -15.22 -4.18
N GLN A 134 21.73 -14.36 -5.07
CA GLN A 134 22.60 -13.24 -4.69
C GLN A 134 21.88 -12.27 -3.75
N LEU A 135 20.65 -11.85 -4.07
CA LEU A 135 19.85 -10.99 -3.19
C LEU A 135 19.67 -11.64 -1.82
N LEU A 136 19.23 -12.90 -1.76
CA LEU A 136 19.01 -13.62 -0.50
C LEU A 136 20.31 -13.77 0.32
N THR A 137 21.44 -13.94 -0.34
CA THR A 137 22.76 -13.98 0.31
C THR A 137 23.09 -12.64 0.95
N ARG A 138 22.87 -11.54 0.24
CA ARG A 138 23.11 -10.15 0.70
C ARG A 138 22.20 -9.71 1.84
N LEU A 139 21.03 -10.33 2.01
CA LEU A 139 20.12 -9.98 3.11
C LEU A 139 20.74 -10.28 4.48
N VAL A 140 20.74 -9.29 5.37
CA VAL A 140 21.23 -9.41 6.76
C VAL A 140 20.15 -10.00 7.66
N PHE A 141 19.57 -11.13 7.24
CA PHE A 141 18.56 -11.85 7.99
C PHE A 141 19.14 -13.12 8.60
N ALA A 142 18.57 -13.51 9.75
CA ALA A 142 18.88 -14.79 10.36
C ALA A 142 18.55 -15.93 9.38
N ARG A 143 19.31 -17.03 9.44
CA ARG A 143 19.10 -18.20 8.58
C ARG A 143 17.65 -18.70 8.62
N ALA A 144 17.06 -18.77 9.81
CA ALA A 144 15.67 -19.17 9.98
C ALA A 144 14.68 -18.28 9.22
N THR A 145 14.96 -16.97 9.08
CA THR A 145 14.15 -16.07 8.27
C THR A 145 14.35 -16.35 6.78
N LYS A 146 15.60 -16.59 6.33
CA LYS A 146 15.88 -16.97 4.94
C LYS A 146 15.21 -18.27 4.55
N ASP A 147 15.21 -19.27 5.42
CA ASP A 147 14.52 -20.55 5.20
C ASP A 147 13.00 -20.35 5.05
N ARG A 148 12.40 -19.43 5.82
CA ARG A 148 10.99 -19.05 5.69
C ARG A 148 10.69 -18.34 4.37
N ILE A 149 11.60 -17.46 3.91
CA ILE A 149 11.50 -16.81 2.60
C ILE A 149 11.49 -17.86 1.51
N LEU A 150 12.45 -18.78 1.50
CA LEU A 150 12.52 -19.88 0.52
C LEU A 150 11.25 -20.74 0.53
N THR A 151 10.79 -21.13 1.72
CA THR A 151 9.55 -21.90 1.87
C THR A 151 8.33 -21.16 1.31
N ARG A 152 8.24 -19.83 1.54
CA ARG A 152 7.15 -19.04 0.99
C ARG A 152 7.28 -18.86 -0.52
N LEU A 153 8.48 -18.63 -1.04
CA LEU A 153 8.73 -18.55 -2.48
C LEU A 153 8.28 -19.80 -3.22
N ASP A 154 8.57 -20.99 -2.69
CA ASP A 154 8.12 -22.26 -3.26
C ASP A 154 6.59 -22.35 -3.36
N HIS A 155 5.87 -21.76 -2.39
CA HIS A 155 4.42 -21.66 -2.45
C HIS A 155 3.97 -20.68 -3.54
N GLU A 156 4.54 -19.47 -3.57
CA GLU A 156 4.16 -18.45 -4.56
C GLU A 156 4.47 -18.89 -6.00
N PHE A 157 5.58 -19.59 -6.22
CA PHE A 157 5.95 -20.07 -7.55
C PHE A 157 4.98 -21.12 -8.09
N ARG A 158 4.36 -21.92 -7.21
CA ARG A 158 3.32 -22.88 -7.62
C ARG A 158 2.02 -22.19 -8.00
N ASP A 159 1.69 -21.10 -7.33
CA ASP A 159 0.43 -20.38 -7.52
C ASP A 159 0.48 -19.39 -8.69
N THR A 160 1.59 -18.66 -8.82
CA THR A 160 1.71 -17.49 -9.72
C THR A 160 2.83 -17.63 -10.76
N GLY A 161 3.58 -18.75 -10.74
CA GLY A 161 4.72 -19.00 -11.63
C GLY A 161 6.05 -18.48 -11.09
N SER A 162 7.18 -18.80 -11.73
CA SER A 162 8.50 -18.30 -11.31
C SER A 162 8.81 -16.94 -11.95
N ASN A 163 8.29 -15.87 -11.36
CA ASN A 163 8.48 -14.49 -11.84
C ASN A 163 8.82 -13.51 -10.70
N GLU A 164 9.22 -12.29 -11.06
CA GLU A 164 9.57 -11.25 -10.08
C GLU A 164 8.39 -10.87 -9.18
N TRP A 165 7.16 -11.00 -9.72
CA TRP A 165 5.95 -10.81 -8.94
C TRP A 165 5.88 -11.77 -7.75
N SER A 166 6.07 -13.08 -7.94
CA SER A 166 6.05 -14.07 -6.86
C SER A 166 7.07 -13.79 -5.75
N VAL A 167 8.20 -13.15 -6.09
CA VAL A 167 9.20 -12.74 -5.09
C VAL A 167 8.69 -11.57 -4.25
N SER A 168 8.15 -10.54 -4.90
CA SER A 168 7.50 -9.41 -4.22
C SER A 168 6.46 -9.92 -3.21
N GLN A 169 5.64 -10.86 -3.66
CA GLN A 169 4.54 -11.50 -2.92
C GLN A 169 5.00 -12.25 -1.68
N ALA A 170 6.00 -13.11 -1.83
CA ALA A 170 6.52 -13.90 -0.72
C ALA A 170 7.03 -13.01 0.42
N LEU A 171 7.76 -11.94 0.05
CA LEU A 171 8.37 -11.04 1.01
C LEU A 171 7.33 -10.18 1.73
N THR A 172 6.38 -9.59 0.99
CA THR A 172 5.32 -8.79 1.62
C THR A 172 4.40 -9.65 2.48
N TYR A 173 4.11 -10.91 2.09
CA TYR A 173 3.33 -11.83 2.92
C TYR A 173 4.00 -12.08 4.27
N LEU A 174 5.28 -12.46 4.25
CA LEU A 174 6.04 -12.74 5.48
C LEU A 174 6.16 -11.50 6.36
N GLY A 175 6.30 -10.32 5.75
CA GLY A 175 6.32 -9.05 6.47
C GLY A 175 5.04 -8.76 7.25
N GLN A 176 3.89 -9.28 6.84
CA GLN A 176 2.60 -8.93 7.44
C GLN A 176 1.93 -10.02 8.27
N HIS A 177 2.15 -11.28 7.88
CA HIS A 177 1.37 -12.39 8.43
C HIS A 177 2.19 -13.30 9.34
N GLU A 178 3.52 -13.32 9.20
CA GLU A 178 4.38 -14.24 9.95
C GLU A 178 4.78 -13.65 11.30
N LYS A 179 3.96 -13.92 12.32
CA LYS A 179 4.16 -13.43 13.70
C LYS A 179 5.48 -13.89 14.34
N ALA A 180 6.10 -14.96 13.84
CA ALA A 180 7.37 -15.45 14.35
C ALA A 180 8.57 -14.60 13.91
N ILE A 181 8.41 -13.70 12.94
CA ILE A 181 9.46 -12.78 12.49
C ILE A 181 9.43 -11.51 13.36
N PRO A 182 10.59 -11.01 13.86
CA PRO A 182 10.63 -9.76 14.60
C PRO A 182 10.10 -8.57 13.80
N LEU A 183 9.42 -7.62 14.46
CA LEU A 183 8.76 -6.46 13.83
C LEU A 183 9.67 -5.68 12.87
N ARG A 184 10.93 -5.42 13.25
CA ARG A 184 11.88 -4.73 12.37
C ARG A 184 12.11 -5.49 11.06
N VAL A 185 12.26 -6.81 11.15
CA VAL A 185 12.47 -7.68 9.98
C VAL A 185 11.20 -7.78 9.14
N GLN A 186 10.03 -7.73 9.78
CA GLN A 186 8.73 -7.65 9.09
C GLN A 186 8.60 -6.37 8.24
N ASP A 187 8.96 -5.21 8.81
CA ASP A 187 8.97 -3.93 8.10
C ASP A 187 9.95 -3.96 6.91
N ASP A 188 11.14 -4.52 7.13
CA ASP A 188 12.18 -4.68 6.13
C ASP A 188 11.76 -5.59 4.96
N LEU A 189 11.12 -6.73 5.26
CA LEU A 189 10.56 -7.63 4.24
C LEU A 189 9.45 -6.97 3.45
N THR A 190 8.56 -6.23 4.12
CA THR A 190 7.47 -5.48 3.47
C THR A 190 8.01 -4.43 2.52
N ARG A 191 9.01 -3.67 2.96
CA ARG A 191 9.68 -2.66 2.13
C ARG A 191 10.39 -3.28 0.93
N LEU A 192 11.13 -4.37 1.13
CA LEU A 192 11.85 -5.05 0.06
C LEU A 192 10.89 -5.63 -0.99
N GLY A 193 9.83 -6.31 -0.54
CA GLY A 193 8.80 -6.85 -1.43
C GLY A 193 8.08 -5.75 -2.22
N SER A 194 7.80 -4.61 -1.59
CA SER A 194 7.23 -3.44 -2.29
C SER A 194 8.19 -2.86 -3.33
N SER A 195 9.48 -2.74 -3.00
CA SER A 195 10.52 -2.27 -3.93
C SER A 195 10.64 -3.17 -5.18
N LEU A 196 10.47 -4.48 -5.03
CA LEU A 196 10.46 -5.43 -6.17
C LEU A 196 9.21 -5.33 -7.04
N LEU A 197 8.14 -4.71 -6.57
CA LEU A 197 7.01 -4.35 -7.43
C LEU A 197 7.34 -3.11 -8.26
N ASP A 198 7.98 -2.12 -7.63
CA ASP A 198 8.31 -0.84 -8.24
C ASP A 198 9.51 -0.91 -9.21
N HIS A 199 10.43 -1.84 -8.97
CA HIS A 199 11.69 -1.98 -9.68
C HIS A 199 11.94 -3.43 -10.14
N THR A 200 12.99 -3.66 -10.94
CA THR A 200 13.42 -5.02 -11.33
C THR A 200 14.19 -5.70 -10.22
N LEU A 201 14.19 -7.03 -10.22
CA LEU A 201 15.04 -7.81 -9.30
C LEU A 201 16.50 -7.42 -9.49
N GLU A 202 16.96 -7.21 -10.71
CA GLU A 202 18.31 -6.74 -11.01
C GLU A 202 18.61 -5.40 -10.32
N HIS A 203 17.70 -4.42 -10.40
CA HIS A 203 17.89 -3.13 -9.77
C HIS A 203 17.99 -3.25 -8.24
N VAL A 204 17.10 -4.04 -7.63
CA VAL A 204 17.09 -4.24 -6.17
C VAL A 204 18.30 -5.06 -5.71
N ALA A 205 18.66 -6.11 -6.45
CA ALA A 205 19.77 -7.01 -6.11
C ALA A 205 21.15 -6.36 -6.32
N THR A 206 21.25 -5.31 -7.14
CA THR A 206 22.49 -4.55 -7.37
C THR A 206 22.54 -3.23 -6.61
N ALA A 207 21.46 -2.86 -5.92
CA ALA A 207 21.41 -1.64 -5.11
C ALA A 207 22.55 -1.63 -4.07
N PRO A 208 23.19 -0.46 -3.85
CA PRO A 208 24.27 -0.35 -2.87
C PRO A 208 23.71 -0.55 -1.46
N ALA A 209 24.54 -1.12 -0.58
CA ALA A 209 24.26 -1.12 0.85
C ALA A 209 24.23 0.34 1.32
N THR A 210 23.10 0.78 1.86
CA THR A 210 22.96 2.11 2.44
C THR A 210 23.22 2.05 3.95
N ILE A 211 23.68 3.16 4.52
CA ILE A 211 23.81 3.32 5.96
C ILE A 211 22.67 4.24 6.38
N ASP A 212 21.88 3.82 7.36
CA ASP A 212 20.81 4.64 7.89
C ASP A 212 21.36 5.87 8.63
N SER A 213 20.48 6.83 8.94
CA SER A 213 20.86 8.06 9.66
C SER A 213 21.45 7.80 11.06
N SER A 214 21.37 6.56 11.55
CA SER A 214 21.89 6.13 12.85
C SER A 214 23.22 5.36 12.72
N GLY A 215 23.79 5.26 11.52
CA GLY A 215 25.08 4.62 11.28
C GLY A 215 25.03 3.09 11.12
N PHE A 216 23.85 2.49 11.02
CA PHE A 216 23.71 1.05 10.80
C PHE A 216 23.55 0.73 9.31
N TYR A 217 24.15 -0.37 8.87
CA TYR A 217 23.89 -0.93 7.54
C TYR A 217 22.42 -1.28 7.39
N ASP A 218 21.84 -0.91 6.24
CA ASP A 218 20.50 -1.30 5.81
C ASP A 218 20.45 -2.83 5.53
N ILE A 219 19.29 -3.31 5.09
CA ILE A 219 18.99 -4.74 4.94
C ILE A 219 19.86 -5.48 3.92
N LEU A 220 20.52 -4.74 3.02
CA LEU A 220 21.45 -5.26 2.02
C LEU A 220 22.88 -5.03 2.49
N ARG A 221 23.69 -6.10 2.51
CA ARG A 221 25.15 -6.04 2.65
C ARG A 221 25.87 -6.57 1.42
#